data_AF-A0A3M7AHM2-F1
#
_entry.id   AF-A0A3M7AHM2-F1
#
_cell.length_a   1.000
_cell.length_b   1.000
_cell.length_c   1.000
_cell.angle_alpha   90.00
_cell.angle_beta   90.00
_cell.angle_gamma   90.00
#
_symmetry.space_group_name_H-M   'P 1'
#
loop_
_entity.id
_entity.type
_entity.pdbx_description
1 polymer ?
#
loop_
_entity_poly.entity_id
_entity_poly.type
_entity_poly.pdbx_seq_one_letter_code
_entity_poly.pdbx_strand_id
1 'polypeptide(L)'
;YITKYVAGVQQRYTQSGGVRPFGISTLIVGFDPGSEEARLYQTEPSGIYSAWKANAIGRSSKTVREFLERNHKDGLDRTGTIELAIKSLLEVVQTGAKNIEIAIMAPGKNVEMLPAEDIEKTVEKINTEKDQEANTRRGARGGAAAAAAGQGAGAPSAQGAEQVLASRPAGEGSGAPPE
;
A
#
# COMPACT_ATOMS: atom_id res chain seq x y z
N TYR A 1 -21.54 9.33 -15.52
CA TYR A 1 -21.86 9.01 -16.94
C TYR A 1 -20.64 8.74 -17.82
N ILE A 2 -19.54 9.49 -17.68
CA ILE A 2 -18.34 9.33 -18.53
C ILE A 2 -17.67 7.95 -18.43
N THR A 3 -17.54 7.37 -17.23
CA THR A 3 -16.91 6.06 -17.03
C THR A 3 -17.58 4.96 -17.83
N LYS A 4 -18.93 4.90 -17.80
CA LYS A 4 -19.70 3.92 -18.56
C LYS A 4 -19.52 4.08 -20.07
N TYR A 5 -19.39 5.31 -20.55
CA TYR A 5 -19.13 5.59 -21.96
C TYR A 5 -17.76 5.06 -22.38
N VAL A 6 -16.69 5.41 -21.63
CA VAL A 6 -15.32 4.93 -21.91
C VAL A 6 -15.25 3.41 -21.88
N ALA A 7 -15.82 2.80 -20.84
CA ALA A 7 -15.87 1.35 -20.69
C ALA A 7 -16.65 0.67 -21.84
N GLY A 8 -17.77 1.26 -22.28
CA GLY A 8 -18.53 0.78 -23.44
C GLY A 8 -17.76 0.88 -24.75
N VAL A 9 -16.95 1.92 -24.94
CA VAL A 9 -16.05 2.04 -26.10
C VAL A 9 -14.97 0.95 -26.05
N GLN A 10 -14.34 0.73 -24.89
CA GLN A 10 -13.37 -0.35 -24.70
C GLN A 10 -13.99 -1.72 -25.01
N GLN A 11 -15.17 -1.99 -24.45
CA GLN A 11 -15.91 -3.23 -24.67
C GLN A 11 -16.22 -3.46 -26.15
N ARG A 12 -16.67 -2.44 -26.89
CA ARG A 12 -17.01 -2.57 -28.32
C ARG A 12 -15.82 -3.06 -29.14
N TYR A 13 -14.61 -2.64 -28.81
CA TYR A 13 -13.38 -3.07 -29.48
C TYR A 13 -12.93 -4.49 -29.08
N THR A 14 -13.52 -5.09 -28.05
CA THR A 14 -13.33 -6.52 -27.74
C THR A 14 -14.23 -7.44 -28.55
N GLN A 15 -15.39 -6.93 -28.99
CA GLN A 15 -16.41 -7.70 -29.71
C GLN A 15 -16.44 -7.40 -31.21
N SER A 16 -15.65 -6.43 -31.69
CA SER A 16 -15.59 -6.06 -33.10
C SER A 16 -14.50 -6.86 -33.81
N GLY A 17 -14.86 -7.57 -34.88
CA GLY A 17 -13.88 -8.26 -35.72
C GLY A 17 -12.97 -7.29 -36.47
N GLY A 18 -11.70 -7.65 -36.65
CA GLY A 18 -10.73 -6.85 -37.42
C GLY A 18 -10.08 -5.68 -36.68
N VAL A 19 -10.41 -5.46 -35.40
CA VAL A 19 -9.77 -4.45 -34.55
C VAL A 19 -9.18 -5.11 -33.30
N ARG A 20 -8.10 -4.53 -32.76
CA ARG A 20 -7.51 -4.98 -31.49
C ARG A 20 -8.18 -4.24 -30.33
N PRO A 21 -8.43 -4.91 -29.18
CA PRO A 21 -8.83 -4.24 -27.95
C PRO A 21 -7.84 -3.16 -27.53
N PHE A 22 -8.34 -2.14 -26.84
CA PHE A 22 -7.47 -1.14 -26.23
C PHE A 22 -6.63 -1.77 -25.12
N GLY A 23 -5.31 -1.69 -25.23
CA GLY A 23 -4.38 -2.14 -24.19
C GLY A 23 -4.19 -1.15 -23.04
N ILE A 24 -5.25 -0.44 -22.64
CA ILE A 24 -5.20 0.61 -21.61
C ILE A 24 -6.23 0.35 -20.52
N SER A 25 -5.82 0.61 -19.27
CA SER A 25 -6.73 0.83 -18.15
C SER A 25 -6.72 2.31 -17.83
N THR A 26 -7.85 2.87 -17.40
CA THR A 26 -7.96 4.30 -17.07
C THR A 26 -8.44 4.49 -15.65
N LEU A 27 -7.93 5.52 -14.98
CA LEU A 27 -8.54 6.07 -13.77
C LEU A 27 -9.27 7.35 -14.15
N ILE A 28 -10.53 7.43 -13.76
CA ILE A 28 -11.40 8.56 -14.02
C ILE A 28 -11.80 9.12 -12.65
N VAL A 29 -11.33 10.32 -12.37
CA VAL A 29 -11.62 11.05 -11.13
C VAL A 29 -12.45 12.30 -11.45
N GLY A 30 -13.40 12.62 -10.59
CA GLY A 30 -14.26 13.78 -10.80
C GLY A 30 -15.22 14.05 -9.66
N PHE A 31 -15.96 15.15 -9.82
CA PHE A 31 -17.10 15.52 -9.00
C PHE A 31 -18.34 15.55 -9.89
N ASP A 32 -19.45 14.99 -9.41
CA ASP A 32 -20.73 15.12 -10.11
C ASP A 32 -21.23 16.58 -10.00
N PRO A 33 -21.99 17.09 -11.00
CA PRO A 33 -22.51 18.46 -10.95
C PRO A 33 -23.33 18.72 -9.69
N GLY A 34 -22.93 19.72 -8.90
CA GLY A 34 -23.60 20.07 -7.64
C GLY A 34 -23.28 19.15 -6.45
N SER A 35 -22.34 18.22 -6.60
CA SER A 35 -21.86 17.34 -5.52
C SER A 35 -20.46 17.73 -5.07
N GLU A 36 -20.23 17.65 -3.75
CA GLU A 36 -18.89 17.76 -3.16
C GLU A 36 -18.23 16.39 -2.96
N GLU A 37 -18.93 15.30 -3.28
CA GLU A 37 -18.43 13.93 -3.14
C GLU A 37 -17.48 13.60 -4.31
N ALA A 38 -16.23 13.29 -3.98
CA ALA A 38 -15.25 12.83 -4.94
C ALA A 38 -15.60 11.41 -5.43
N ARG A 39 -15.54 11.21 -6.75
CA ARG A 39 -15.74 9.92 -7.40
C ARG A 39 -14.46 9.47 -8.08
N LEU A 40 -14.03 8.24 -7.83
CA LEU A 40 -12.94 7.57 -8.53
C LEU A 40 -13.45 6.28 -9.14
N TYR A 41 -13.23 6.14 -10.45
CA TYR A 41 -13.55 4.94 -11.21
C TYR A 41 -12.32 4.41 -11.93
N GLN A 42 -12.25 3.10 -12.07
CA GLN A 42 -11.30 2.45 -12.96
C GLN A 42 -12.06 1.84 -14.14
N THR A 43 -11.49 1.91 -15.34
CA THR A 43 -11.91 1.09 -16.48
C THR A 43 -10.80 0.15 -16.92
N GLU A 44 -11.17 -1.01 -17.44
CA GLU A 44 -10.24 -2.03 -17.94
C GLU A 44 -10.44 -2.31 -19.45
N PRO A 45 -9.43 -2.88 -20.14
CA PRO A 45 -9.53 -3.28 -21.55
C PRO A 45 -10.77 -4.12 -21.91
N SER A 46 -11.28 -4.90 -20.96
CA SER A 46 -12.48 -5.72 -21.10
C SER A 46 -13.77 -4.89 -21.22
N GLY A 47 -13.73 -3.61 -20.87
CA GLY A 47 -14.90 -2.75 -20.74
C GLY A 47 -15.63 -2.88 -19.40
N ILE A 48 -15.04 -3.58 -18.43
CA ILE A 48 -15.50 -3.55 -17.04
C ILE A 48 -15.05 -2.24 -16.40
N TYR A 49 -15.90 -1.66 -15.56
CA TYR A 49 -15.56 -0.51 -14.73
C TYR A 49 -16.01 -0.72 -13.29
N SER A 50 -15.26 -0.15 -12.35
CA SER A 50 -15.49 -0.30 -10.91
C SER A 50 -15.21 1.02 -10.18
N ALA A 51 -15.94 1.27 -9.09
CA ALA A 51 -15.74 2.42 -8.23
C ALA A 51 -14.74 2.08 -7.12
N TRP A 52 -13.87 3.03 -6.77
CA TRP A 52 -12.83 2.85 -5.77
C TRP A 52 -12.77 4.06 -4.83
N LYS A 53 -12.33 3.84 -3.58
CA LYS A 53 -11.96 4.94 -2.67
C LYS A 53 -10.53 5.42 -2.95
N ALA A 54 -9.62 4.47 -3.12
CA ALA A 54 -8.25 4.69 -3.56
C ALA A 54 -7.84 3.53 -4.46
N ASN A 55 -7.09 3.81 -5.51
CA ASN A 55 -6.67 2.79 -6.47
C ASN A 55 -5.39 3.18 -7.20
N ALA A 56 -4.68 2.18 -7.73
CA ALA A 56 -3.48 2.34 -8.52
C ALA A 56 -3.51 1.39 -9.73
N ILE A 57 -3.02 1.87 -10.87
CA ILE A 57 -2.88 1.08 -12.11
C ILE A 57 -1.44 1.14 -12.61
N GLY A 58 -1.07 0.26 -13.55
CA GLY A 58 0.26 0.24 -14.15
C GLY A 58 1.23 -0.72 -13.44
N ARG A 59 2.53 -0.46 -13.59
CA ARG A 59 3.60 -1.33 -13.07
C ARG A 59 3.55 -1.37 -11.54
N SER A 60 3.60 -2.59 -10.99
CA SER A 60 3.59 -2.83 -9.53
C SER A 60 2.39 -2.24 -8.79
N SER A 61 1.25 -2.07 -9.49
CA SER A 61 0.00 -1.57 -8.91
C SER A 61 -0.47 -2.38 -7.70
N LYS A 62 -0.20 -3.69 -7.67
CA LYS A 62 -0.52 -4.57 -6.53
C LYS A 62 0.12 -4.08 -5.23
N THR A 63 1.42 -3.76 -5.25
CA THR A 63 2.16 -3.27 -4.08
C THR A 63 1.61 -1.92 -3.61
N VAL A 64 1.33 -1.01 -4.54
CA VAL A 64 0.74 0.31 -4.23
C VAL A 64 -0.66 0.16 -3.63
N ARG A 65 -1.49 -0.73 -4.20
CA ARG A 65 -2.84 -0.99 -3.69
C ARG A 65 -2.81 -1.59 -2.29
N GLU A 66 -1.93 -2.56 -2.03
CA GLU A 66 -1.73 -3.13 -0.68
C GLU A 66 -1.27 -2.07 0.33
N PHE A 67 -0.48 -1.08 -0.11
CA PHE A 67 -0.13 0.08 0.73
C PHE A 67 -1.35 0.97 0.99
N LEU A 68 -2.12 1.31 -0.04
CA LEU A 68 -3.33 2.13 0.07
C LEU A 68 -4.38 1.46 0.98
N GLU A 69 -4.60 0.15 0.85
CA GLU A 69 -5.53 -0.62 1.69
C GLU A 69 -5.19 -0.53 3.19
N ARG A 70 -3.90 -0.44 3.53
CA ARG A 70 -3.44 -0.35 4.94
C ARG A 70 -3.42 1.07 5.50
N ASN A 71 -3.25 2.08 4.65
CA ASN A 71 -2.97 3.45 5.09
C ASN A 71 -4.10 4.44 4.77
N HIS A 72 -5.01 4.11 3.86
CA HIS A 72 -6.14 4.97 3.53
C HIS A 72 -7.13 5.06 4.69
N LYS A 73 -7.61 6.28 4.95
CA LYS A 73 -8.68 6.58 5.90
C LYS A 73 -9.74 7.43 5.22
N ASP A 74 -10.99 7.26 5.62
CA ASP A 74 -12.07 8.11 5.12
C ASP A 74 -11.92 9.54 5.68
N GLY A 75 -12.24 10.56 4.89
CA GLY A 75 -12.22 11.95 5.32
C GLY A 75 -10.82 12.59 5.44
N LEU A 76 -9.84 12.13 4.66
CA LEU A 76 -8.54 12.79 4.57
C LEU A 76 -8.67 14.23 4.08
N ASP A 77 -7.89 15.12 4.67
CA ASP A 77 -7.76 16.50 4.22
C ASP A 77 -6.92 16.59 2.94
N ARG A 78 -6.86 17.79 2.33
CA ARG A 78 -6.08 18.01 1.10
C ARG A 78 -4.62 17.60 1.30
N THR A 79 -4.00 18.01 2.41
CA THR A 79 -2.58 17.76 2.67
C THR A 79 -2.35 16.27 2.94
N GLY A 80 -3.15 15.64 3.79
CA GLY A 80 -3.05 14.21 4.07
C GLY A 80 -3.29 13.34 2.83
N THR A 81 -4.17 13.76 1.92
CA THR A 81 -4.40 13.06 0.65
C THR A 81 -3.18 13.14 -0.26
N ILE A 82 -2.55 14.31 -0.39
CA ILE A 82 -1.33 14.51 -1.18
C ILE A 82 -0.18 13.69 -0.59
N GLU A 83 0.00 13.75 0.73
CA GLU A 83 1.03 12.97 1.42
C GLU A 83 0.82 11.46 1.24
N LEU A 84 -0.42 10.97 1.35
CA LEU A 84 -0.74 9.56 1.13
C LEU A 84 -0.45 9.13 -0.31
N ALA A 85 -0.83 9.96 -1.30
CA ALA A 85 -0.55 9.69 -2.70
C ALA A 85 0.95 9.58 -2.97
N ILE A 86 1.75 10.52 -2.46
CA ILE A 86 3.22 10.49 -2.60
C ILE A 86 3.81 9.29 -1.86
N LYS A 87 3.39 9.03 -0.61
CA LYS A 87 3.83 7.86 0.17
C LYS A 87 3.58 6.56 -0.61
N SER A 88 2.42 6.45 -1.26
CA SER A 88 2.07 5.26 -2.06
C SER A 88 2.94 5.08 -3.30
N LEU A 89 3.33 6.17 -3.97
CA LEU A 89 4.21 6.13 -5.15
C LEU A 89 5.67 5.82 -4.77
N LEU A 90 6.14 6.32 -3.62
CA LEU A 90 7.49 6.06 -3.12
C LEU A 90 7.72 4.60 -2.70
N GLU A 91 6.69 3.77 -2.60
CA GLU A 91 6.86 2.32 -2.42
C GLU A 91 7.47 1.64 -3.66
N VAL A 92 7.39 2.28 -4.83
CA VAL A 92 7.86 1.71 -6.11
C VAL A 92 8.89 2.59 -6.80
N VAL A 93 8.79 3.91 -6.66
CA VAL A 93 9.68 4.87 -7.33
C VAL A 93 10.93 5.10 -6.47
N GLN A 94 12.08 4.60 -6.95
CA GLN A 94 13.37 4.74 -6.26
C GLN A 94 14.07 6.08 -6.56
N THR A 95 13.75 6.74 -7.67
CA THR A 95 14.49 7.89 -8.23
C THR A 95 14.05 9.27 -7.71
N GLY A 96 13.17 9.33 -6.70
CA GLY A 96 12.77 10.58 -6.05
C GLY A 96 11.71 11.40 -6.79
N ALA A 97 11.50 12.65 -6.34
CA ALA A 97 10.40 13.54 -6.69
C ALA A 97 10.25 13.88 -8.19
N LYS A 98 11.34 13.83 -8.96
CA LYS A 98 11.37 14.29 -10.36
C LYS A 98 10.50 13.48 -11.33
N ASN A 99 10.15 12.25 -10.97
CA ASN A 99 9.30 11.38 -11.78
C ASN A 99 7.84 11.34 -11.29
N ILE A 100 7.48 12.23 -10.37
CA ILE A 100 6.15 12.30 -9.77
C ILE A 100 5.49 13.59 -10.23
N GLU A 101 4.31 13.46 -10.83
CA GLU A 101 3.41 14.57 -11.14
C GLU A 101 2.13 14.39 -10.34
N ILE A 102 1.59 15.49 -9.79
CA ILE A 102 0.38 15.46 -8.98
C ILE A 102 -0.60 16.48 -9.53
N ALA A 103 -1.78 16.00 -9.92
CA ALA A 103 -2.92 16.81 -10.27
C ALA A 103 -3.94 16.74 -9.13
N ILE A 104 -4.41 17.90 -8.68
CA ILE A 104 -5.37 18.04 -7.59
C ILE A 104 -6.69 18.53 -8.17
N MET A 105 -7.78 17.87 -7.81
CA MET A 105 -9.12 18.30 -8.16
C MET A 105 -9.91 18.54 -6.87
N ALA A 106 -10.63 19.65 -6.82
CA ALA A 106 -11.49 20.01 -5.69
C ALA A 106 -12.88 20.41 -6.20
N PRO A 107 -13.95 20.27 -5.38
CA PRO A 107 -15.30 20.63 -5.78
C PRO A 107 -15.36 22.09 -6.27
N GLY A 108 -15.95 22.30 -7.45
CA GLY A 108 -16.14 23.64 -8.03
C GLY A 108 -14.85 24.37 -8.45
N LYS A 109 -13.68 23.72 -8.39
CA LYS A 109 -12.40 24.30 -8.81
C LYS A 109 -11.86 23.58 -10.04
N ASN A 110 -11.07 24.32 -10.82
CA ASN A 110 -10.31 23.73 -11.92
C ASN A 110 -9.21 22.81 -11.37
N VAL A 111 -8.76 21.86 -12.21
CA VAL A 111 -7.61 21.01 -11.88
C VAL A 111 -6.37 21.87 -11.71
N GLU A 112 -5.66 21.63 -10.61
CA GLU A 112 -4.42 22.31 -10.24
C GLU A 112 -3.26 21.32 -10.31
N MET A 113 -2.17 21.67 -10.99
CA MET A 113 -0.94 20.88 -10.96
C MET A 113 -0.07 21.35 -9.79
N LEU A 114 0.35 20.43 -8.94
CA LEU A 114 1.23 20.76 -7.83
C LEU A 114 2.64 21.07 -8.36
N PRO A 115 3.27 22.20 -7.98
CA PRO A 115 4.62 22.53 -8.41
C PRO A 115 5.65 21.49 -7.95
N ALA A 116 6.67 21.25 -8.77
CA ALA A 116 7.73 20.29 -8.45
C ALA A 116 8.44 20.60 -7.12
N GLU A 117 8.59 21.88 -6.77
CA GLU A 117 9.19 22.32 -5.51
C GLU A 117 8.41 21.82 -4.28
N ASP A 118 7.09 21.79 -4.35
CA ASP A 118 6.25 21.35 -3.23
C ASP A 118 6.19 19.82 -3.14
N ILE A 119 6.31 19.14 -4.28
CA ILE A 119 6.49 17.68 -4.32
C ILE A 119 7.82 17.31 -3.66
N GLU A 120 8.91 18.00 -3.98
CA GLU A 120 10.24 17.79 -3.39
C GLU A 120 10.22 17.97 -1.87
N LYS A 121 9.68 19.08 -1.37
CA LYS A 121 9.52 19.32 0.08
C LYS A 121 8.73 18.20 0.76
N THR A 122 7.65 17.74 0.13
CA THR A 122 6.81 16.67 0.70
C THR A 122 7.56 15.34 0.72
N VAL A 123 8.31 15.02 -0.34
CA VAL A 123 9.15 13.80 -0.40
C VAL A 123 10.25 13.82 0.66
N GLU A 124 10.92 14.96 0.87
CA GLU A 124 11.94 15.11 1.92
C GLU A 124 11.36 14.90 3.32
N LYS A 125 10.20 15.50 3.59
CA LYS A 125 9.46 15.30 4.84
C LYS A 125 9.14 13.81 5.05
N ILE A 126 8.63 13.13 4.02
CA ILE A 126 8.28 11.70 4.09
C ILE A 126 9.51 10.82 4.34
N ASN A 127 10.63 11.10 3.68
CA ASN A 127 11.86 10.33 3.90
C ASN A 127 12.38 10.50 5.33
N THR A 128 12.35 11.73 5.85
CA THR A 128 12.73 12.03 7.23
C THR A 128 11.84 11.29 8.24
N GLU A 129 10.52 11.29 8.01
CA GLU A 129 9.55 10.53 8.84
C GLU A 129 9.83 9.01 8.78
N LYS A 130 10.07 8.46 7.58
CA LYS A 130 10.40 7.04 7.40
C LYS A 130 11.68 6.65 8.15
N ASP A 131 12.71 7.48 8.10
CA ASP A 131 13.98 7.24 8.81
C ASP A 131 13.81 7.33 10.33
N GLN A 132 12.98 8.25 10.82
CA GLN A 132 12.63 8.35 12.24
C GLN A 132 11.83 7.14 12.72
N GLU A 133 10.85 6.68 11.95
CA GLU A 133 10.10 5.46 12.24
C GLU A 133 11.01 4.23 12.24
N ALA A 134 11.95 4.14 11.29
CA ALA A 134 12.93 3.06 11.23
C ALA A 134 13.88 3.08 12.43
N ASN A 135 14.38 4.26 12.83
CA ASN A 135 15.24 4.40 14.00
C ASN A 135 14.49 4.13 15.32
N THR A 136 13.22 4.52 15.43
CA THR A 136 12.39 4.22 16.60
C THR A 136 12.09 2.72 16.69
N ARG A 137 11.78 2.06 15.56
CA ARG A 137 11.60 0.60 15.50
C ARG A 137 12.91 -0.17 15.78
N ARG A 138 14.05 0.34 15.34
CA ARG A 138 15.38 -0.22 15.66
C ARG A 138 15.75 -0.01 17.12
N GLY A 139 15.48 1.16 17.70
CA GLY A 139 15.68 1.46 19.12
C GLY A 139 14.82 0.58 20.03
N ALA A 140 13.57 0.32 19.66
CA ALA A 140 12.68 -0.59 20.40
C ALA A 140 13.18 -2.05 20.39
N ARG A 141 13.75 -2.52 19.26
CA ARG A 141 14.38 -3.85 19.19
C ARG A 141 15.74 -3.92 19.90
N GLY A 142 16.52 -2.84 19.89
CA GLY A 142 17.79 -2.74 20.62
C GLY A 142 17.60 -2.70 22.15
N GLY A 143 16.56 -2.02 22.63
CA GLY A 143 16.20 -1.98 24.05
C GLY A 143 15.71 -3.33 24.61
N ALA A 144 14.99 -4.11 23.79
CA ALA A 144 14.56 -5.46 24.19
C ALA A 144 15.74 -6.45 24.32
N ALA A 145 16.78 -6.33 23.49
CA ALA A 145 18.00 -7.14 23.61
C ALA A 145 18.88 -6.73 24.81
N ALA A 146 18.95 -5.43 25.13
CA ALA A 146 19.69 -4.94 26.30
C ALA A 146 19.01 -5.30 27.64
N ALA A 147 17.67 -5.32 27.69
CA ALA A 147 16.93 -5.74 28.89
C ALA A 147 17.10 -7.25 29.21
N ALA A 148 17.26 -8.10 28.20
CA ALA A 148 17.52 -9.53 28.38
C ALA A 148 18.95 -9.83 28.88
N ALA A 149 19.93 -8.95 28.60
CA ALA A 149 21.31 -9.10 29.09
C ALA A 149 21.52 -8.56 30.52
N GLY A 150 20.57 -7.78 31.07
CA GLY A 150 20.69 -7.12 32.37
C GLY A 150 20.20 -7.91 33.58
N GLN A 151 19.65 -9.13 33.42
CA GLN A 151 19.13 -9.95 34.52
C GLN A 151 19.92 -11.25 34.79
N GLY A 152 21.16 -11.35 34.29
CA GLY A 152 22.02 -12.52 34.45
C GLY A 152 23.25 -12.29 35.32
N ALA A 153 23.11 -11.74 36.54
CA ALA A 153 24.21 -11.66 37.50
C ALA A 153 23.71 -11.98 38.91
N GLY A 154 23.65 -13.27 39.22
CA GLY A 154 23.31 -13.78 40.55
C GLY A 154 23.58 -15.27 40.61
N ALA A 155 24.82 -15.65 40.89
CA ALA A 155 25.14 -17.01 41.35
C ALA A 155 24.50 -17.23 42.72
N PRO A 156 24.08 -18.47 43.03
CA PRO A 156 24.83 -19.16 44.07
C PRO A 156 25.12 -20.63 43.74
N SER A 157 26.11 -21.14 44.45
CA SER A 157 26.74 -22.43 44.36
C SER A 157 26.04 -23.53 45.19
N ALA A 158 26.08 -24.74 44.61
CA ALA A 158 26.41 -26.04 45.24
C ALA A 158 25.31 -27.00 45.76
N GLN A 159 25.54 -28.27 45.37
CA GLN A 159 25.22 -29.58 46.00
C GLN A 159 23.99 -30.39 45.53
N GLY A 160 24.27 -31.44 44.75
CA GLY A 160 24.04 -32.84 45.19
C GLY A 160 22.92 -33.67 44.53
N ALA A 161 23.33 -34.82 43.96
CA ALA A 161 22.58 -36.09 43.74
C ALA A 161 21.42 -36.06 42.71
N GLU A 162 21.10 -37.07 41.89
CA GLU A 162 21.60 -38.40 41.54
C GLU A 162 20.85 -38.82 40.25
N GLN A 163 21.25 -39.95 39.66
CA GLN A 163 20.85 -40.60 38.41
C GLN A 163 19.33 -40.64 38.08
N VAL A 164 18.98 -40.76 36.79
CA VAL A 164 18.53 -42.03 36.17
C VAL A 164 18.27 -41.85 34.66
N LEU A 165 18.80 -42.82 33.93
CA LEU A 165 18.75 -43.08 32.50
C LEU A 165 17.43 -43.79 32.13
N ALA A 166 16.78 -43.40 31.02
CA ALA A 166 15.83 -44.19 30.19
C ALA A 166 14.85 -43.22 29.49
N SER A 167 14.43 -43.32 28.23
CA SER A 167 14.74 -44.16 27.06
C SER A 167 13.84 -43.62 25.93
N ARG A 168 14.33 -43.54 24.69
CA ARG A 168 13.50 -43.36 23.48
C ARG A 168 12.82 -44.70 23.13
N PRO A 169 11.60 -44.69 22.56
CA PRO A 169 11.40 -44.88 21.10
C PRO A 169 10.32 -43.91 20.55
N ALA A 170 10.30 -43.43 19.30
CA ALA A 170 10.11 -44.06 17.98
C ALA A 170 8.68 -44.61 17.70
N GLY A 171 8.03 -44.08 16.65
CA GLY A 171 6.80 -44.58 16.00
C GLY A 171 5.73 -43.47 15.84
N GLU A 172 5.55 -42.83 14.68
CA GLU A 172 4.80 -43.23 13.45
C GLU A 172 3.27 -43.23 13.55
N GLY A 173 2.62 -42.70 12.50
CA GLY A 173 1.20 -42.88 12.17
C GLY A 173 0.34 -41.62 12.34
N SER A 174 0.11 -40.80 11.30
CA SER A 174 -0.93 -40.95 10.26
C SER A 174 -2.37 -40.79 10.78
N GLY A 175 -3.10 -39.79 10.27
CA GLY A 175 -4.54 -39.69 10.45
C GLY A 175 -5.13 -38.38 9.94
N ALA A 176 -5.37 -38.29 8.64
CA ALA A 176 -6.36 -37.37 8.08
C ALA A 176 -7.73 -38.08 8.07
N PRO A 177 -8.84 -37.41 8.40
CA PRO A 177 -10.17 -37.90 8.03
C PRO A 177 -10.79 -37.05 6.90
N PRO A 178 -11.66 -37.65 6.06
CA PRO A 178 -12.43 -36.94 5.03
C PRO A 178 -13.83 -36.57 5.52
N GLU A 179 -14.41 -35.51 4.92
CA GLU A 179 -15.72 -35.48 4.24
C GLU A 179 -15.82 -34.22 3.38
#